data_AF-A0A7X8XCY3-F1
#
_entry.id   AF-A0A7X8XCY3-F1
#
_cell.length_a   1.000
_cell.length_b   1.000
_cell.length_c   1.000
_cell.angle_alpha   90.00
_cell.angle_beta   90.00
_cell.angle_gamma   90.00
#
_symmetry.space_group_name_H-M   'P 1'
#
loop_
_entity.id
_entity.type
_entity.pdbx_description
1 polymer ?
#
loop_
_entity_poly.entity_id
_entity_poly.type
_entity_poly.pdbx_seq_one_letter_code
_entity_poly.pdbx_strand_id
1 'polypeptide(L)'
;PLRREYLRYMRGCNVTGMLTTPKYFALIGPAKSKHPLPQPDLAQPNLVSGEGWKFGKSFVNFLWVGGEDRGMYLVLPSQFNMHISDQYAETIDNDREFSLKLHLIDTPMPMQRPLDYQLGTILTPCKRPRNIARLQRIGSGFVNLQEDGSRLLQQTPEMYARFGDRFFHDPEYRPFEKDYFTTAILACWQLPQVQNGNPTPPEKELKRIDVEVNAIRNSIGGMPMLWYDSLFTMFHLPQAIPYVYEWECHPRTRLPVEQLGTFVCATDAWADYYLYGVKKRMQQGIKCFYMDMSNFHSCSNRFHGCGKRNPDTGEVIPSIRFLDGREMFLRYQKLVKENDPEGLLVMHTSLCTPLALCVDLITDGEGWTNAPNYSSLKPEFYQMVAMGTKATGTVCNFFPGLILTHYPQAAKCDVTLAEVCGMTFSHNESMWNGVQVQLAGLRMVWDVLVDFGAYENDTEWVPYWRHPQSRYPDGVMISEWRREKQRLLLVFNPYYEVHPCRLEIPQGCEIINALDKKHWNARSPEIAPRDFKLLVVQPK
;
A
#
# COMPACT_ATOMS: atom_id res chain seq x y z
N PRO A 1 9.30 25.89 0.50
CA PRO A 1 9.12 25.35 1.87
C PRO A 1 7.68 24.83 2.07
N LEU A 2 7.53 23.63 2.63
CA LEU A 2 6.22 23.16 3.13
C LEU A 2 5.85 24.03 4.34
N ARG A 3 4.68 24.66 4.32
CA ARG A 3 4.26 25.49 5.45
C ARG A 3 3.73 24.61 6.59
N ARG A 4 4.00 25.01 7.84
CA ARG A 4 3.69 24.20 9.03
C ARG A 4 2.22 23.82 9.12
N GLU A 5 1.32 24.74 8.79
CA GLU A 5 -0.12 24.54 8.85
C GLU A 5 -0.64 23.41 7.95
N TYR A 6 0.16 23.00 6.95
CA TYR A 6 -0.16 21.92 6.03
C TYR A 6 0.58 20.61 6.36
N LEU A 7 1.47 20.62 7.35
CA LEU A 7 2.18 19.42 7.78
C LEU A 7 1.28 18.55 8.63
N ARG A 8 1.38 17.23 8.41
CA ARG A 8 0.64 16.24 9.20
C ARG A 8 1.47 15.03 9.57
N TYR A 9 2.32 14.53 8.67
CA TYR A 9 2.99 13.24 8.87
C TYR A 9 4.48 13.31 8.59
N MET A 10 5.22 12.52 9.38
CA MET A 10 6.55 12.03 9.03
C MET A 10 6.54 10.51 8.93
N ARG A 11 7.21 9.99 7.91
CA ARG A 11 7.38 8.55 7.68
C ARG A 11 8.86 8.25 7.51
N GLY A 12 9.36 7.23 8.17
CA GLY A 12 10.75 6.81 8.11
C GLY A 12 10.86 5.33 7.81
N CYS A 13 11.90 4.95 7.08
CA CYS A 13 12.26 3.55 6.90
C CYS A 13 13.78 3.41 6.90
N ASN A 14 14.26 2.39 7.61
CA ASN A 14 15.64 1.95 7.56
C ASN A 14 15.69 0.58 6.87
N VAL A 15 16.38 0.51 5.73
CA VAL A 15 16.57 -0.73 4.96
C VAL A 15 17.99 -1.29 5.09
N THR A 16 18.75 -0.84 6.10
CA THR A 16 20.07 -1.42 6.40
C THR A 16 19.96 -2.85 6.91
N GLY A 17 18.88 -3.17 7.63
CA GLY A 17 18.53 -4.54 7.99
C GLY A 17 17.88 -5.27 6.83
N MET A 18 18.37 -6.46 6.51
CA MET A 18 17.78 -7.30 5.45
C MET A 18 16.60 -8.14 5.92
N LEU A 19 16.58 -8.55 7.19
CA LEU A 19 15.49 -9.34 7.77
C LEU A 19 14.47 -8.47 8.52
N THR A 20 14.88 -7.28 8.94
CA THR A 20 14.03 -6.32 9.63
C THR A 20 14.19 -4.96 8.99
N THR A 21 13.07 -4.39 8.56
CA THR A 21 13.01 -3.07 7.94
C THR A 21 12.13 -2.19 8.84
N PRO A 22 12.67 -1.63 9.93
CA PRO A 22 11.86 -0.86 10.86
C PRO A 22 11.27 0.37 10.15
N LYS A 23 9.98 0.55 10.35
CA LYS A 23 9.23 1.71 9.86
C LYS A 23 8.88 2.61 11.03
N TYR A 24 8.98 3.91 10.82
CA TYR A 24 8.78 4.95 11.81
C TYR A 24 7.70 5.89 11.34
N PHE A 25 6.76 6.23 12.21
CA PHE A 25 5.61 7.08 11.87
C PHE A 25 5.39 8.11 12.96
N ALA A 26 5.22 9.37 12.57
CA ALA A 26 4.88 10.42 13.52
C ALA A 26 3.84 11.38 12.95
N LEU A 27 2.89 11.78 13.79
CA LEU A 27 2.11 12.99 13.58
C LEU A 27 3.00 14.20 13.90
N ILE A 28 2.92 15.25 13.08
CA ILE A 28 3.73 16.46 13.23
C ILE A 28 2.90 17.73 13.04
N GLY A 29 3.46 18.88 13.47
CA GLY A 29 2.82 20.16 13.27
C GLY A 29 1.47 20.23 13.98
N PRO A 30 0.44 20.84 13.35
CA PRO A 30 -0.91 20.90 13.92
C PRO A 30 -1.61 19.56 14.06
N ALA A 31 -1.11 18.49 13.42
CA ALA A 31 -1.75 17.18 13.47
C ALA A 31 -1.36 16.35 14.70
N LYS A 32 -0.42 16.82 15.54
CA LYS A 32 -0.03 16.10 16.76
C LYS A 32 -1.26 15.79 17.62
N SER A 33 -1.32 14.54 18.08
CA SER A 33 -2.37 14.07 18.96
C SER A 33 -2.17 14.64 20.36
N LYS A 34 -3.29 14.97 21.03
CA LYS A 34 -3.32 15.31 22.46
C LYS A 34 -3.25 14.08 23.36
N HIS A 35 -3.44 12.89 22.79
CA HIS A 35 -3.45 11.61 23.49
C HIS A 35 -2.38 10.68 22.93
N PRO A 36 -1.73 9.86 23.78
CA PRO A 36 -0.81 8.84 23.29
C PRO A 36 -1.51 7.90 22.31
N LEU A 37 -0.89 7.68 21.14
CA LEU A 37 -1.34 6.66 20.19
C LEU A 37 -0.80 5.29 20.65
N PRO A 38 -1.64 4.24 20.71
CA PRO A 38 -1.16 2.90 21.00
C PRO A 38 -0.20 2.43 19.92
N GLN A 39 0.78 1.60 20.28
CA GLN A 39 1.57 0.89 19.27
C GLN A 39 0.68 -0.13 18.56
N PRO A 40 0.83 -0.28 17.24
CA PRO A 40 0.04 -1.22 16.47
C PRO A 40 0.51 -2.65 16.78
N ASP A 41 -0.43 -3.57 16.89
CA ASP A 41 -0.15 -4.98 17.16
C ASP A 41 0.14 -5.70 15.83
N LEU A 42 1.39 -5.65 15.39
CA LEU A 42 1.81 -6.12 14.07
C LEU A 42 2.87 -7.22 14.18
N ALA A 43 2.90 -8.09 13.18
CA ALA A 43 3.94 -9.11 13.04
C ALA A 43 5.37 -8.52 12.93
N GLN A 44 5.48 -7.30 12.38
CA GLN A 44 6.73 -6.54 12.30
C GLN A 44 6.58 -5.21 13.05
N PRO A 45 7.58 -4.79 13.84
CA PRO A 45 7.46 -3.60 14.68
C PRO A 45 7.47 -2.33 13.83
N ASN A 46 6.29 -1.72 13.67
CA ASN A 46 6.17 -0.33 13.26
C ASN A 46 6.16 0.55 14.51
N LEU A 47 7.01 1.56 14.53
CA LEU A 47 7.13 2.49 15.66
C LEU A 47 6.35 3.76 15.38
N VAL A 48 5.42 4.10 16.27
CA VAL A 48 4.45 5.17 16.06
C VAL A 48 4.54 6.21 17.16
N SER A 49 4.41 7.49 16.80
CA SER A 49 4.26 8.58 17.76
C SER A 49 3.17 9.57 17.35
N GLY A 50 2.25 9.86 18.26
CA GLY A 50 1.27 10.94 18.08
C GLY A 50 1.82 12.32 18.48
N GLU A 51 2.97 12.37 19.14
CA GLU A 51 3.44 13.57 19.87
C GLU A 51 4.58 14.31 19.14
N GLY A 52 4.86 13.95 17.88
CA GLY A 52 6.00 14.44 17.11
C GLY A 52 7.05 13.36 16.84
N TRP A 53 8.12 13.74 16.14
CA TRP A 53 9.20 12.82 15.80
C TRP A 53 10.06 12.49 17.03
N LYS A 54 10.04 11.22 17.47
CA LYS A 54 10.83 10.73 18.63
C LYS A 54 11.98 9.78 18.24
N PHE A 55 12.16 9.54 16.95
CA PHE A 55 13.10 8.54 16.43
C PHE A 55 14.44 9.18 16.02
N GLY A 56 14.84 10.26 16.70
CA GLY A 56 16.03 11.03 16.37
C GLY A 56 17.34 10.24 16.44
N LYS A 57 17.38 9.15 17.21
CA LYS A 57 18.56 8.25 17.30
C LYS A 57 18.60 7.17 16.22
N SER A 58 17.49 6.95 15.53
CA SER A 58 17.39 5.91 14.51
C SER A 58 17.81 6.45 13.16
N PHE A 59 18.87 5.88 12.59
CA PHE A 59 19.17 6.12 11.19
C PHE A 59 18.04 5.60 10.31
N VAL A 60 17.72 6.36 9.27
CA VAL A 60 16.69 6.03 8.29
C VAL A 60 17.21 6.41 6.91
N ASN A 61 17.09 5.47 5.97
CA ASN A 61 17.47 5.72 4.58
C ASN A 61 16.49 6.64 3.88
N PHE A 62 15.22 6.56 4.28
CA PHE A 62 14.13 7.31 3.67
C PHE A 62 13.34 8.02 4.76
N LEU A 63 13.19 9.34 4.60
CA LEU A 63 12.36 10.18 5.45
C LEU A 63 11.40 10.95 4.57
N TRP A 64 10.11 10.77 4.77
CA TRP A 64 9.08 11.60 4.15
C TRP A 64 8.51 12.58 5.16
N VAL A 65 8.32 13.83 4.74
CA VAL A 65 7.66 14.89 5.51
C VAL A 65 6.61 15.57 4.63
N GLY A 66 5.38 15.71 5.13
CA GLY A 66 4.31 16.33 4.34
C GLY A 66 2.93 16.30 4.97
N GLY A 67 1.93 16.58 4.12
CA GLY A 67 0.51 16.66 4.45
C GLY A 67 -0.35 15.67 3.65
N GLU A 68 -1.63 16.01 3.47
CA GLU A 68 -2.60 15.15 2.76
C GLU A 68 -2.36 15.11 1.24
N ASP A 69 -1.80 16.18 0.68
CA ASP A 69 -1.78 16.43 -0.77
C ASP A 69 -0.37 16.53 -1.35
N ARG A 70 0.66 16.77 -0.53
CA ARG A 70 2.05 16.91 -0.98
C ARG A 70 3.04 16.67 0.14
N GLY A 71 4.29 16.44 -0.23
CA GLY A 71 5.39 16.28 0.71
C GLY A 71 6.74 16.21 0.03
N MET A 72 7.72 15.72 0.78
CA MET A 72 9.09 15.56 0.32
C MET A 72 9.72 14.32 0.95
N TYR A 73 10.32 13.45 0.14
CA TYR A 73 11.28 12.46 0.61
C TYR A 73 12.67 13.07 0.70
N LEU A 74 13.39 12.71 1.76
CA LEU A 74 14.84 12.75 1.89
C LEU A 74 15.35 11.31 1.73
N VAL A 75 16.38 11.15 0.92
CA VAL A 75 17.00 9.86 0.59
C VAL A 75 18.47 9.89 0.99
N LEU A 76 18.87 8.96 1.85
CA LEU A 76 20.24 8.74 2.30
C LEU A 76 20.62 7.28 2.00
N PRO A 77 21.34 7.02 0.90
CA PRO A 77 21.65 5.66 0.47
C PRO A 77 22.54 4.88 1.43
N SER A 78 23.31 5.54 2.30
CA SER A 78 24.28 4.89 3.19
C SER A 78 24.64 5.77 4.38
N GLN A 79 25.11 5.14 5.47
CA GLN A 79 25.73 5.79 6.63
C GLN A 79 27.24 6.06 6.43
N PHE A 80 27.78 5.85 5.23
CA PHE A 80 29.20 6.05 4.97
C PHE A 80 29.64 7.49 5.32
N ASN A 81 30.78 7.62 6.01
CA ASN A 81 31.32 8.86 6.59
C ASN A 81 30.43 9.54 7.65
N MET A 82 29.32 8.93 8.09
CA MET A 82 28.53 9.47 9.19
C MET A 82 29.19 9.12 10.52
N HIS A 83 29.35 10.12 11.40
CA HIS A 83 29.90 9.96 12.75
C HIS A 83 28.84 10.38 13.76
N ILE A 84 27.90 9.46 14.00
CA ILE A 84 26.73 9.65 14.84
C ILE A 84 26.84 8.74 16.07
N SER A 85 26.89 9.33 17.25
CA SER A 85 26.97 8.66 18.53
C SER A 85 25.60 8.57 19.23
N ASP A 86 24.75 9.59 19.04
CA ASP A 86 23.52 9.76 19.80
C ASP A 86 22.36 10.22 18.91
N GLN A 87 22.54 11.29 18.14
CA GLN A 87 21.44 11.96 17.45
C GLN A 87 21.69 12.06 15.94
N TYR A 88 20.92 11.28 15.18
CA TYR A 88 20.89 11.33 13.71
C TYR A 88 19.97 12.44 13.19
N ALA A 89 18.80 12.63 13.79
CA ALA A 89 17.83 13.63 13.37
C ALA A 89 17.22 14.40 14.55
N GLU A 90 16.97 15.69 14.35
CA GLU A 90 16.28 16.59 15.28
C GLU A 90 15.11 17.27 14.56
N THR A 91 13.99 17.45 15.26
CA THR A 91 12.90 18.31 14.77
C THR A 91 12.64 19.46 15.72
N ILE A 92 12.55 20.68 15.20
CA ILE A 92 11.91 21.80 15.89
C ILE A 92 10.47 21.83 15.40
N ASP A 93 9.50 21.60 16.28
CA ASP A 93 8.07 21.62 15.94
C ASP A 93 7.29 22.39 17.01
N ASN A 94 7.25 23.71 16.85
CA ASN A 94 6.54 24.66 17.70
C ASN A 94 5.51 25.44 16.89
N ASP A 95 4.72 26.32 17.51
CA ASP A 95 3.62 27.03 16.82
C ASP A 95 4.05 27.89 15.63
N ARG A 96 5.31 28.30 15.55
CA ARG A 96 5.84 29.19 14.52
C ARG A 96 6.59 28.47 13.41
N GLU A 97 7.23 27.36 13.72
CA GLU A 97 8.19 26.71 12.82
C GLU A 97 8.10 25.19 12.91
N PHE A 98 8.27 24.56 11.75
CA PHE A 98 8.70 23.18 11.65
C PHE A 98 10.04 23.11 10.91
N SER A 99 11.06 22.53 11.53
CA SER A 99 12.34 22.22 10.87
C SER A 99 12.80 20.81 11.21
N LEU A 100 13.41 20.15 10.22
CA LEU A 100 14.08 18.86 10.34
C LEU A 100 15.57 19.07 10.08
N LYS A 101 16.40 18.71 11.05
CA LYS A 101 17.86 18.73 10.93
C LYS A 101 18.37 17.30 10.89
N LEU A 102 19.28 17.03 9.97
CA LEU A 102 20.00 15.77 9.88
C LEU A 102 21.45 16.01 10.27
N HIS A 103 21.94 15.25 11.23
CA HIS A 103 23.33 15.26 11.63
C HIS A 103 24.11 14.30 10.74
N LEU A 104 25.23 14.78 10.19
CA LEU A 104 26.22 13.95 9.50
C LEU A 104 27.38 13.59 10.43
N ILE A 105 27.68 14.49 11.36
CA ILE A 105 28.66 14.35 12.44
C ILE A 105 28.00 14.97 13.68
N ASP A 106 27.79 14.20 14.74
CA ASP A 106 27.30 14.69 16.04
C ASP A 106 28.38 14.71 17.12
N THR A 107 29.50 14.02 16.84
CA THR A 107 30.65 13.87 17.74
C THR A 107 31.89 14.39 17.04
N PRO A 108 32.71 15.24 17.68
CA PRO A 108 33.96 15.71 17.10
C PRO A 108 34.83 14.55 16.64
N MET A 109 35.33 14.63 15.40
CA MET A 109 36.26 13.67 14.83
C MET A 109 37.43 14.40 14.14
N PRO A 110 38.66 13.85 14.18
CA PRO A 110 39.74 14.34 13.35
C PRO A 110 39.46 14.05 11.86
N MET A 111 39.41 15.09 11.03
CA MET A 111 39.23 14.92 9.59
C MET A 111 40.59 14.69 8.92
N GLN A 112 40.90 13.42 8.61
CA GLN A 112 42.17 13.04 7.96
C GLN A 112 42.10 13.05 6.43
N ARG A 113 40.89 13.12 5.87
CA ARG A 113 40.57 13.11 4.45
C ARG A 113 39.25 13.85 4.19
N PRO A 114 38.96 14.27 2.95
CA PRO A 114 37.63 14.73 2.59
C PRO A 114 36.55 13.67 2.90
N LEU A 115 35.39 14.15 3.36
CA LEU A 115 34.22 13.33 3.66
C LEU A 115 33.15 13.57 2.59
N ASP A 116 32.82 12.51 1.85
CA ASP A 116 31.78 12.54 0.83
C ASP A 116 30.47 12.00 1.40
N TYR A 117 29.39 12.76 1.21
CA TYR A 117 28.03 12.38 1.58
C TYR A 117 27.14 12.33 0.33
N GLN A 118 26.20 11.38 0.33
CA GLN A 118 25.17 11.30 -0.70
C GLN A 118 23.80 11.52 -0.06
N LEU A 119 23.11 12.55 -0.54
CA LEU A 119 21.78 12.91 -0.10
C LEU A 119 20.93 13.31 -1.31
N GLY A 120 19.67 12.93 -1.30
CA GLY A 120 18.72 13.23 -2.37
C GLY A 120 17.39 13.71 -1.81
N THR A 121 16.67 14.50 -2.60
CA THR A 121 15.33 14.97 -2.26
C THR A 121 14.37 14.66 -3.39
N ILE A 122 13.15 14.26 -3.07
CA ILE A 122 12.09 14.01 -4.05
C ILE A 122 10.83 14.72 -3.59
N LEU A 123 10.33 15.66 -4.38
CA LEU A 123 9.06 16.34 -4.12
C LEU A 123 7.90 15.45 -4.56
N THR A 124 6.85 15.37 -3.76
CA THR A 124 5.65 14.59 -4.07
C THR A 124 4.40 15.49 -4.10
N PRO A 125 3.40 15.19 -4.95
CA PRO A 125 3.28 14.01 -5.81
C PRO A 125 4.16 14.09 -7.07
N CYS A 126 4.70 12.94 -7.51
CA CYS A 126 5.54 12.86 -8.72
C CYS A 126 4.73 12.68 -10.01
N LYS A 127 3.44 12.38 -9.87
CA LYS A 127 2.49 12.10 -10.94
C LYS A 127 1.08 12.36 -10.44
N ARG A 128 0.10 12.33 -11.35
CA ARG A 128 -1.32 12.36 -10.99
C ARG A 128 -1.87 10.94 -11.03
N PRO A 129 -2.63 10.49 -10.01
CA PRO A 129 -3.36 9.24 -10.12
C PRO A 129 -4.29 9.30 -11.32
N ARG A 130 -4.31 8.26 -12.16
CA ARG A 130 -5.19 8.17 -13.32
C ARG A 130 -6.27 7.13 -13.04
N ASN A 131 -7.52 7.45 -13.37
CA ASN A 131 -8.65 6.52 -13.31
C ASN A 131 -8.80 5.81 -11.95
N ILE A 132 -8.85 6.57 -10.85
CA ILE A 132 -8.94 6.04 -9.48
C ILE A 132 -10.11 5.07 -9.34
N ALA A 133 -11.28 5.41 -9.93
CA ALA A 133 -12.47 4.57 -9.96
C ALA A 133 -12.17 3.14 -10.42
N ARG A 134 -11.44 3.00 -11.52
CA ARG A 134 -11.00 1.70 -12.03
C ARG A 134 -9.98 1.04 -11.10
N LEU A 135 -9.01 1.80 -10.58
CA LEU A 135 -7.95 1.25 -9.75
C LEU A 135 -8.44 0.70 -8.39
N GLN A 136 -9.70 0.96 -8.00
CA GLN A 136 -10.29 0.32 -6.82
C GLN A 136 -10.55 -1.18 -6.99
N ARG A 137 -10.73 -1.63 -8.24
CA ARG A 137 -11.14 -2.99 -8.59
C ARG A 137 -9.93 -3.88 -8.92
N ILE A 138 -8.81 -3.67 -8.21
CA ILE A 138 -7.52 -4.34 -8.42
C ILE A 138 -7.23 -5.38 -7.34
N GLY A 139 -6.74 -6.53 -7.79
CA GLY A 139 -6.40 -7.70 -6.97
C GLY A 139 -7.30 -8.93 -7.20
N SER A 140 -8.31 -8.82 -8.05
CA SER A 140 -9.52 -9.67 -7.99
C SER A 140 -9.20 -11.15 -8.18
N GLY A 141 -9.27 -11.88 -7.05
CA GLY A 141 -9.35 -13.32 -6.96
C GLY A 141 -8.03 -14.07 -7.06
N PHE A 142 -7.47 -14.49 -5.91
CA PHE A 142 -6.63 -15.69 -5.83
C PHE A 142 -7.50 -16.93 -6.11
N VAL A 143 -7.94 -17.09 -7.35
CA VAL A 143 -8.73 -18.24 -7.78
C VAL A 143 -7.86 -19.10 -8.68
N ASN A 144 -7.87 -20.41 -8.43
CA ASN A 144 -7.26 -21.41 -9.31
C ASN A 144 -8.05 -21.47 -10.62
N LEU A 145 -7.85 -20.47 -11.50
CA LEU A 145 -8.59 -20.33 -12.75
C LEU A 145 -8.29 -21.53 -13.65
N GLN A 146 -9.32 -22.29 -14.00
CA GLN A 146 -9.17 -23.33 -15.03
C GLN A 146 -9.37 -22.68 -16.39
N GLU A 147 -9.67 -23.47 -17.42
CA GLU A 147 -9.95 -22.95 -18.76
C GLU A 147 -11.16 -21.97 -18.77
N ASP A 148 -12.15 -22.19 -17.89
CA ASP A 148 -13.25 -21.27 -17.63
C ASP A 148 -13.04 -20.53 -16.29
N GLY A 149 -12.97 -19.20 -16.37
CA GLY A 149 -12.83 -18.30 -15.21
C GLY A 149 -14.16 -17.75 -14.69
N SER A 150 -15.29 -18.07 -15.32
CA SER A 150 -16.62 -17.49 -15.03
C SER A 150 -17.06 -17.66 -13.57
N ARG A 151 -16.52 -18.67 -12.87
CA ARG A 151 -16.74 -18.88 -11.43
C ARG A 151 -16.41 -17.65 -10.58
N LEU A 152 -15.41 -16.84 -10.96
CA LEU A 152 -15.09 -15.60 -10.23
C LEU A 152 -16.23 -14.57 -10.33
N LEU A 153 -17.02 -14.59 -11.41
CA LEU A 153 -18.15 -13.71 -11.63
C LEU A 153 -19.41 -14.16 -10.87
N GLN A 154 -19.46 -15.41 -10.40
CA GLN A 154 -20.64 -15.95 -9.76
C GLN A 154 -20.68 -15.61 -8.27
N GLN A 155 -21.89 -15.46 -7.74
CA GLN A 155 -22.20 -15.22 -6.33
C GLN A 155 -23.29 -16.22 -5.91
N THR A 156 -23.12 -16.91 -4.78
CA THR A 156 -24.06 -17.94 -4.31
C THR A 156 -24.17 -17.89 -2.79
N PRO A 157 -25.32 -18.24 -2.19
CA PRO A 157 -25.50 -18.27 -0.74
C PRO A 157 -24.47 -19.13 0.00
N GLU A 158 -24.04 -20.25 -0.58
CA GLU A 158 -23.12 -21.20 0.04
C GLU A 158 -21.73 -20.59 0.27
N MET A 159 -21.32 -19.63 -0.57
CA MET A 159 -20.05 -18.92 -0.38
C MET A 159 -20.03 -18.11 0.91
N TYR A 160 -21.19 -17.59 1.34
CA TYR A 160 -21.35 -16.72 2.50
C TYR A 160 -21.74 -17.49 3.76
N ALA A 161 -22.47 -18.59 3.64
CA ALA A 161 -23.03 -19.35 4.76
C ALA A 161 -22.00 -19.70 5.86
N ARG A 162 -20.75 -20.00 5.48
CA ARG A 162 -19.68 -20.36 6.42
C ARG A 162 -19.04 -19.18 7.16
N PHE A 163 -19.40 -17.94 6.83
CA PHE A 163 -18.79 -16.73 7.38
C PHE A 163 -19.76 -15.86 8.19
N GLY A 164 -21.05 -16.26 8.28
CA GLY A 164 -22.07 -15.49 8.98
C GLY A 164 -22.13 -14.04 8.49
N ASP A 165 -22.25 -13.10 9.42
CA ASP A 165 -22.40 -11.67 9.12
C ASP A 165 -21.07 -10.93 8.87
N ARG A 166 -19.93 -11.65 8.77
CA ARG A 166 -18.62 -11.02 8.53
C ARG A 166 -18.55 -10.28 7.20
N PHE A 167 -19.29 -10.74 6.19
CA PHE A 167 -19.30 -10.16 4.85
C PHE A 167 -20.72 -9.79 4.47
N PHE A 168 -21.02 -8.49 4.43
CA PHE A 168 -22.24 -8.02 3.79
C PHE A 168 -22.14 -8.25 2.27
N HIS A 169 -23.26 -8.52 1.63
CA HIS A 169 -23.32 -8.86 0.22
C HIS A 169 -24.64 -8.40 -0.41
N ASP A 170 -24.68 -8.47 -1.74
CA ASP A 170 -25.90 -8.26 -2.51
C ASP A 170 -26.93 -9.34 -2.13
N PRO A 171 -28.11 -8.99 -1.59
CA PRO A 171 -29.10 -9.97 -1.14
C PRO A 171 -29.67 -10.81 -2.29
N GLU A 172 -29.56 -10.33 -3.54
CA GLU A 172 -30.00 -11.05 -4.73
C GLU A 172 -28.90 -11.92 -5.34
N TYR A 173 -27.67 -11.89 -4.79
CA TYR A 173 -26.50 -12.63 -5.28
C TYR A 173 -26.26 -12.45 -6.78
N ARG A 174 -26.51 -11.26 -7.30
CA ARG A 174 -26.36 -10.98 -8.74
C ARG A 174 -24.92 -11.24 -9.18
N PRO A 175 -24.69 -11.96 -10.30
CA PRO A 175 -23.35 -12.18 -10.82
C PRO A 175 -22.70 -10.86 -11.24
N PHE A 176 -21.38 -10.86 -11.37
CA PHE A 176 -20.62 -9.77 -11.95
C PHE A 176 -20.74 -9.79 -13.47
N GLU A 177 -20.80 -8.61 -14.06
CA GLU A 177 -20.64 -8.46 -15.50
C GLU A 177 -19.20 -8.80 -15.92
N LYS A 178 -19.06 -9.26 -17.17
CA LYS A 178 -17.75 -9.35 -17.80
C LYS A 178 -17.09 -7.96 -17.83
N ASP A 179 -15.78 -7.89 -17.62
CA ASP A 179 -14.99 -6.64 -17.55
C ASP A 179 -15.27 -5.75 -16.34
N TYR A 180 -16.02 -6.24 -15.34
CA TYR A 180 -16.25 -5.50 -14.11
C TYR A 180 -14.95 -5.21 -13.34
N PHE A 181 -14.04 -6.19 -13.29
CA PHE A 181 -12.76 -6.09 -12.59
C PHE A 181 -11.67 -5.47 -13.46
N THR A 182 -10.82 -4.65 -12.87
CA THR A 182 -9.68 -4.03 -13.56
C THR A 182 -8.60 -5.05 -13.85
N THR A 183 -8.30 -5.88 -12.86
CA THR A 183 -7.34 -6.97 -12.96
C THR A 183 -7.90 -8.24 -12.39
N ALA A 184 -7.47 -9.37 -12.93
CA ALA A 184 -7.54 -10.67 -12.27
C ALA A 184 -6.11 -11.20 -12.10
N ILE A 185 -5.75 -11.60 -10.88
CA ILE A 185 -4.41 -12.11 -10.57
C ILE A 185 -4.35 -13.61 -10.87
N LEU A 186 -3.25 -14.05 -11.49
CA LEU A 186 -3.01 -15.47 -11.73
C LEU A 186 -2.70 -16.19 -10.41
N ALA A 187 -3.01 -17.48 -10.33
CA ALA A 187 -2.83 -18.32 -9.15
C ALA A 187 -1.34 -18.54 -8.81
N CYS A 188 -0.79 -17.65 -7.98
CA CYS A 188 0.65 -17.56 -7.69
C CYS A 188 1.25 -18.87 -7.13
N TRP A 189 0.54 -19.59 -6.26
CA TRP A 189 0.98 -20.89 -5.70
C TRP A 189 1.13 -22.02 -6.74
N GLN A 190 0.65 -21.84 -7.96
CA GLN A 190 0.88 -22.76 -9.09
C GLN A 190 2.00 -22.30 -10.02
N LEU A 191 2.53 -21.12 -9.75
CA LEU A 191 3.54 -20.40 -10.50
C LEU A 191 4.75 -20.02 -9.61
N PRO A 192 5.23 -20.93 -8.74
CA PRO A 192 6.20 -20.59 -7.70
C PRO A 192 7.58 -20.17 -8.25
N GLN A 193 7.98 -20.66 -9.43
CA GLN A 193 9.26 -20.26 -9.99
C GLN A 193 9.19 -18.88 -10.63
N VAL A 194 8.17 -18.63 -11.47
CA VAL A 194 8.00 -17.32 -12.10
C VAL A 194 7.76 -16.25 -11.05
N GLN A 195 6.90 -16.47 -10.05
CA GLN A 195 6.56 -15.43 -9.06
C GLN A 195 7.80 -14.90 -8.31
N ASN A 196 8.77 -15.78 -8.04
CA ASN A 196 10.06 -15.45 -7.44
C ASN A 196 11.02 -14.82 -8.46
N GLY A 197 10.51 -13.95 -9.35
CA GLY A 197 11.32 -13.19 -10.30
C GLY A 197 12.04 -13.99 -11.38
N ASN A 198 11.78 -15.29 -11.58
CA ASN A 198 12.50 -16.10 -12.59
C ASN A 198 12.07 -15.71 -14.02
N PRO A 199 12.96 -15.17 -14.87
CA PRO A 199 12.65 -14.79 -16.25
C PRO A 199 12.44 -15.97 -17.19
N THR A 200 12.92 -17.16 -16.81
CA THR A 200 12.85 -18.39 -17.61
C THR A 200 12.27 -19.53 -16.77
N PRO A 201 10.98 -19.45 -16.39
CA PRO A 201 10.31 -20.52 -15.66
C PRO A 201 10.11 -21.75 -16.56
N PRO A 202 9.87 -22.93 -15.96
CA PRO A 202 9.70 -24.17 -16.70
C PRO A 202 8.46 -24.14 -17.60
N GLU A 203 8.46 -24.98 -18.64
CA GLU A 203 7.37 -25.07 -19.61
C GLU A 203 5.99 -25.30 -18.97
N LYS A 204 5.94 -26.05 -17.86
CA LYS A 204 4.70 -26.27 -17.11
C LYS A 204 4.07 -24.96 -16.63
N GLU A 205 4.86 -24.05 -16.06
CA GLU A 205 4.36 -22.74 -15.60
C GLU A 205 4.02 -21.84 -16.79
N LEU A 206 4.77 -21.92 -17.89
CA LEU A 206 4.44 -21.19 -19.12
C LEU A 206 3.06 -21.56 -19.66
N LYS A 207 2.77 -22.87 -19.79
CA LYS A 207 1.45 -23.37 -20.21
C LYS A 207 0.36 -22.94 -19.23
N ARG A 208 0.67 -22.93 -17.94
CA ARG A 208 -0.29 -22.51 -16.91
C ARG A 208 -0.65 -21.03 -17.05
N ILE A 209 0.34 -20.17 -17.31
CA ILE A 209 0.11 -18.75 -17.61
C ILE A 209 -0.82 -18.61 -18.82
N ASP A 210 -0.59 -19.36 -19.91
CA ASP A 210 -1.43 -19.28 -21.11
C ASP A 210 -2.88 -19.66 -20.82
N VAL A 211 -3.12 -20.71 -20.04
CA VAL A 211 -4.47 -21.13 -19.61
C VAL A 211 -5.18 -20.02 -18.84
N GLU A 212 -4.53 -19.48 -17.81
CA GLU A 212 -5.18 -18.47 -16.96
C GLU A 212 -5.35 -17.12 -17.67
N VAL A 213 -4.41 -16.71 -18.52
CA VAL A 213 -4.57 -15.54 -19.38
C VAL A 213 -5.78 -15.69 -20.29
N ASN A 214 -5.96 -16.85 -20.91
CA ASN A 214 -7.10 -17.11 -21.77
C ASN A 214 -8.42 -17.15 -20.98
N ALA A 215 -8.42 -17.75 -19.79
CA ALA A 215 -9.58 -17.79 -18.92
C ALA A 215 -10.05 -16.38 -18.54
N ILE A 216 -9.11 -15.49 -18.18
CA ILE A 216 -9.38 -14.09 -17.87
C ILE A 216 -9.96 -13.39 -19.09
N ARG A 217 -9.30 -13.44 -20.25
CA ARG A 217 -9.76 -12.75 -21.47
C ARG A 217 -11.13 -13.21 -21.95
N ASN A 218 -11.37 -14.52 -21.93
CA ASN A 218 -12.57 -15.10 -22.53
C ASN A 218 -13.76 -15.04 -21.57
N SER A 219 -13.54 -15.27 -20.28
CA SER A 219 -14.61 -15.55 -19.31
C SER A 219 -14.86 -14.42 -18.31
N ILE A 220 -13.81 -13.73 -17.86
CA ILE A 220 -13.91 -12.71 -16.79
C ILE A 220 -13.89 -11.29 -17.37
N GLY A 221 -13.06 -11.06 -18.39
CA GLY A 221 -12.66 -9.72 -18.82
C GLY A 221 -11.53 -9.13 -17.95
N GLY A 222 -11.21 -7.86 -18.19
CA GLY A 222 -10.15 -7.16 -17.46
C GLY A 222 -8.72 -7.57 -17.86
N MET A 223 -7.74 -7.15 -17.05
CA MET A 223 -6.31 -7.33 -17.34
C MET A 223 -5.69 -8.51 -16.56
N PRO A 224 -5.06 -9.48 -17.23
CA PRO A 224 -4.28 -10.52 -16.56
C PRO A 224 -3.09 -9.92 -15.81
N MET A 225 -3.02 -10.18 -14.50
CA MET A 225 -1.97 -9.72 -13.60
C MET A 225 -1.11 -10.88 -13.10
N LEU A 226 0.20 -10.79 -13.30
CA LEU A 226 1.16 -11.80 -12.85
C LEU A 226 1.87 -11.32 -11.58
N TRP A 227 1.90 -12.15 -10.53
CA TRP A 227 2.87 -11.98 -9.44
C TRP A 227 4.26 -12.21 -10.01
N TYR A 228 5.15 -11.23 -9.93
CA TYR A 228 6.49 -11.29 -10.50
C TYR A 228 7.49 -10.40 -9.74
N ASP A 229 8.13 -10.95 -8.70
CA ASP A 229 9.02 -10.21 -7.80
C ASP A 229 10.26 -9.67 -8.50
N SER A 230 10.52 -8.37 -8.35
CA SER A 230 11.54 -7.64 -9.10
C SER A 230 12.92 -7.60 -8.43
N LEU A 231 12.99 -7.73 -7.10
CA LEU A 231 14.25 -7.70 -6.33
C LEU A 231 14.46 -8.97 -5.50
N PHE A 232 13.87 -10.07 -5.94
CA PHE A 232 14.04 -11.39 -5.35
C PHE A 232 14.14 -12.45 -6.45
N THR A 233 15.02 -13.43 -6.26
CA THR A 233 15.13 -14.57 -7.17
C THR A 233 15.61 -15.85 -6.51
N MET A 234 15.47 -16.97 -7.22
CA MET A 234 15.88 -18.28 -6.74
C MET A 234 17.35 -18.54 -7.08
N PHE A 235 18.14 -19.00 -6.10
CA PHE A 235 19.59 -19.18 -6.30
C PHE A 235 19.97 -20.43 -7.09
N HIS A 236 19.04 -21.38 -7.25
CA HIS A 236 19.32 -22.70 -7.83
C HIS A 236 18.92 -22.81 -9.31
N LEU A 237 18.59 -21.68 -9.95
CA LEU A 237 18.24 -21.63 -11.37
C LEU A 237 19.49 -21.89 -12.24
N PRO A 238 19.56 -23.00 -13.00
CA PRO A 238 20.77 -23.38 -13.74
C PRO A 238 21.38 -22.25 -14.60
N GLN A 239 20.52 -21.48 -15.25
CA GLN A 239 20.86 -20.34 -16.10
C GLN A 239 21.31 -19.09 -15.32
N ALA A 240 20.89 -18.94 -14.06
CA ALA A 240 21.24 -17.79 -13.23
C ALA A 240 22.49 -18.05 -12.37
N ILE A 241 22.77 -19.31 -12.01
CA ILE A 241 23.88 -19.71 -11.11
C ILE A 241 25.21 -19.01 -11.44
N PRO A 242 25.64 -18.91 -12.72
CA PRO A 242 26.90 -18.24 -13.07
C PRO A 242 26.93 -16.74 -12.75
N TYR A 243 25.79 -16.11 -12.47
CA TYR A 243 25.65 -14.67 -12.27
C TYR A 243 25.09 -14.30 -10.89
N VAL A 244 24.55 -15.26 -10.12
CA VAL A 244 23.93 -14.99 -8.81
C VAL A 244 24.87 -14.23 -7.87
N TYR A 245 26.18 -14.53 -7.87
CA TYR A 245 27.14 -13.83 -7.02
C TYR A 245 27.26 -12.33 -7.35
N GLU A 246 26.93 -11.92 -8.58
CA GLU A 246 26.92 -10.54 -9.03
C GLU A 246 25.55 -9.88 -8.85
N TRP A 247 24.46 -10.63 -8.67
CA TRP A 247 23.13 -10.05 -8.47
C TRP A 247 22.73 -9.97 -7.00
N GLU A 248 23.11 -10.98 -6.22
CA GLU A 248 22.69 -11.18 -4.84
C GLU A 248 23.07 -10.02 -3.91
N CYS A 249 22.13 -9.58 -3.07
CA CYS A 249 22.38 -8.64 -1.98
C CYS A 249 23.27 -9.29 -0.90
N HIS A 250 24.22 -8.53 -0.34
CA HIS A 250 25.04 -8.95 0.80
C HIS A 250 24.75 -8.14 2.09
N PRO A 251 24.67 -8.76 3.29
CA PRO A 251 24.95 -10.17 3.60
C PRO A 251 24.01 -11.14 2.86
N ARG A 252 24.26 -12.44 2.83
CA ARG A 252 23.40 -13.33 2.04
C ARG A 252 22.13 -13.64 2.83
N THR A 253 20.95 -13.40 2.25
CA THR A 253 19.69 -13.91 2.81
C THR A 253 19.26 -15.15 2.06
N ARG A 254 18.90 -16.19 2.81
CA ARG A 254 18.24 -17.39 2.30
C ARG A 254 16.87 -17.46 2.96
N LEU A 255 15.83 -17.07 2.23
CA LEU A 255 14.47 -17.13 2.74
C LEU A 255 13.83 -18.45 2.33
N PRO A 256 13.22 -19.20 3.26
CA PRO A 256 12.34 -20.31 2.93
C PRO A 256 10.99 -19.73 2.53
N VAL A 257 10.92 -19.12 1.34
CA VAL A 257 9.63 -18.91 0.67
C VAL A 257 9.19 -20.27 0.09
N GLU A 258 8.10 -20.32 -0.68
CA GLU A 258 7.68 -21.54 -1.41
C GLU A 258 8.85 -22.27 -2.09
N GLN A 259 9.88 -21.52 -2.49
CA GLN A 259 11.19 -22.03 -2.86
C GLN A 259 12.32 -21.22 -2.21
N LEU A 260 13.47 -21.87 -2.06
CA LEU A 260 14.68 -21.26 -1.52
C LEU A 260 15.22 -20.16 -2.46
N GLY A 261 15.18 -18.91 -2.00
CA GLY A 261 15.58 -17.74 -2.79
C GLY A 261 16.39 -16.70 -2.02
N THR A 262 16.71 -15.60 -2.69
CA THR A 262 17.56 -14.51 -2.21
C THR A 262 17.15 -13.17 -2.79
N PHE A 263 17.43 -12.09 -2.04
CA PHE A 263 17.27 -10.73 -2.54
C PHE A 263 18.40 -10.37 -3.50
N VAL A 264 18.08 -9.54 -4.49
CA VAL A 264 19.03 -9.07 -5.50
C VAL A 264 19.04 -7.56 -5.60
N CYS A 265 20.18 -7.01 -6.00
CA CYS A 265 20.32 -5.60 -6.31
C CYS A 265 19.86 -5.33 -7.75
N ALA A 266 19.32 -4.14 -7.99
CA ALA A 266 19.02 -3.62 -9.33
C ALA A 266 20.31 -3.25 -10.09
N THR A 267 21.22 -4.20 -10.26
CA THR A 267 22.38 -4.04 -11.15
C THR A 267 21.89 -4.02 -12.61
N ASP A 268 22.67 -3.45 -13.52
CA ASP A 268 22.30 -3.42 -14.94
C ASP A 268 22.04 -4.83 -15.48
N ALA A 269 22.89 -5.80 -15.12
CA ALA A 269 22.74 -7.20 -15.51
C ALA A 269 21.43 -7.81 -14.98
N TRP A 270 21.09 -7.60 -13.71
CA TRP A 270 19.83 -8.10 -13.16
C TRP A 270 18.62 -7.40 -13.79
N ALA A 271 18.68 -6.07 -13.93
CA ALA A 271 17.60 -5.28 -14.52
C ALA A 271 17.31 -5.74 -15.95
N ASP A 272 18.33 -5.94 -16.78
CA ASP A 272 18.17 -6.41 -18.16
C ASP A 272 17.60 -7.84 -18.20
N TYR A 273 18.12 -8.73 -17.35
CA TYR A 273 17.66 -10.12 -17.27
C TYR A 273 16.19 -10.21 -16.82
N TYR A 274 15.81 -9.48 -15.78
CA TYR A 274 14.44 -9.42 -15.28
C TYR A 274 13.49 -8.79 -16.30
N LEU A 275 13.84 -7.63 -16.87
CA LEU A 275 13.00 -6.93 -17.84
C LEU A 275 12.85 -7.70 -19.17
N TYR A 276 13.81 -8.54 -19.52
CA TYR A 276 13.62 -9.53 -20.59
C TYR A 276 12.49 -10.51 -20.26
N GLY A 277 12.45 -11.04 -19.03
CA GLY A 277 11.38 -11.88 -18.52
C GLY A 277 10.03 -11.19 -18.59
N VAL A 278 9.94 -9.95 -18.10
CA VAL A 278 8.75 -9.09 -18.22
C VAL A 278 8.25 -9.05 -19.67
N LYS A 279 9.13 -8.74 -20.63
CA LYS A 279 8.77 -8.67 -22.05
C LYS A 279 8.23 -9.99 -22.59
N LYS A 280 8.80 -11.13 -22.17
CA LYS A 280 8.28 -12.46 -22.53
C LYS A 280 6.89 -12.74 -21.96
N ARG A 281 6.61 -12.30 -20.72
CA ARG A 281 5.28 -12.44 -20.11
C ARG A 281 4.24 -11.56 -20.78
N MET A 282 4.62 -10.35 -21.19
CA MET A 282 3.73 -9.49 -21.98
C MET A 282 3.36 -10.11 -23.33
N GLN A 283 4.29 -10.81 -23.98
CA GLN A 283 4.02 -11.57 -25.22
C GLN A 283 3.01 -12.71 -25.01
N GLN A 284 2.97 -13.32 -23.82
CA GLN A 284 1.94 -14.31 -23.45
C GLN A 284 0.61 -13.67 -23.07
N GLY A 285 0.55 -12.33 -23.02
CA GLY A 285 -0.68 -11.60 -22.82
C GLY A 285 -0.90 -11.04 -21.42
N ILE A 286 0.09 -11.15 -20.54
CA ILE A 286 0.11 -10.44 -19.26
C ILE A 286 0.13 -8.93 -19.53
N LYS A 287 -0.67 -8.20 -18.74
CA LYS A 287 -0.84 -6.74 -18.86
C LYS A 287 -0.40 -6.00 -17.60
N CYS A 288 -0.47 -6.67 -16.45
CA CYS A 288 -0.14 -6.08 -15.16
C CYS A 288 0.82 -6.98 -14.38
N PHE A 289 1.59 -6.37 -13.49
CA PHE A 289 2.55 -7.08 -12.64
C PHE A 289 2.37 -6.68 -11.18
N TYR A 290 2.21 -7.67 -10.32
CA TYR A 290 2.19 -7.54 -8.87
C TYR A 290 3.56 -7.93 -8.30
N MET A 291 4.08 -7.16 -7.35
CA MET A 291 5.43 -7.29 -6.83
C MET A 291 5.41 -7.22 -5.30
N ASP A 292 5.86 -8.25 -4.61
CA ASP A 292 5.87 -8.30 -3.15
C ASP A 292 7.30 -8.19 -2.59
N MET A 293 8.15 -9.13 -3.00
CA MET A 293 9.56 -9.20 -2.59
C MET A 293 10.43 -8.27 -3.44
N SER A 294 10.08 -6.99 -3.44
CA SER A 294 10.57 -5.98 -4.38
C SER A 294 11.03 -4.68 -3.74
N ASN A 295 11.22 -4.68 -2.42
CA ASN A 295 11.67 -3.49 -1.69
C ASN A 295 13.19 -3.30 -1.78
N PHE A 296 13.64 -2.05 -1.58
CA PHE A 296 15.06 -1.76 -1.46
C PHE A 296 15.67 -2.47 -0.25
N HIS A 297 16.86 -3.03 -0.45
CA HIS A 297 17.72 -3.52 0.61
C HIS A 297 19.08 -2.85 0.51
N SER A 298 19.68 -2.54 1.65
CA SER A 298 21.10 -2.19 1.66
C SER A 298 21.94 -3.40 1.27
N CYS A 299 23.06 -3.13 0.61
CA CYS A 299 23.95 -4.18 0.13
C CYS A 299 25.41 -3.81 0.37
N SER A 300 26.23 -4.83 0.61
CA SER A 300 27.68 -4.75 0.78
C SER A 300 28.44 -5.64 -0.22
N ASN A 301 27.77 -6.09 -1.29
CA ASN A 301 28.34 -7.03 -2.23
C ASN A 301 29.32 -6.30 -3.16
N ARG A 302 30.60 -6.61 -3.00
CA ARG A 302 31.68 -5.98 -3.74
C ARG A 302 31.76 -6.40 -5.21
N PHE A 303 31.19 -7.54 -5.59
CA PHE A 303 31.22 -8.00 -6.99
C PHE A 303 30.48 -7.04 -7.93
N HIS A 304 29.43 -6.40 -7.44
CA HIS A 304 28.70 -5.35 -8.17
C HIS A 304 28.89 -3.94 -7.57
N GLY A 305 29.93 -3.75 -6.75
CA GLY A 305 30.32 -2.45 -6.21
C GLY A 305 29.39 -1.85 -5.14
N CYS A 306 28.60 -2.66 -4.45
CA CYS A 306 27.80 -2.21 -3.32
C CYS A 306 28.60 -2.14 -2.03
N GLY A 307 28.24 -1.17 -1.18
CA GLY A 307 28.91 -0.88 0.06
C GLY A 307 30.22 -0.12 -0.16
N LYS A 308 30.61 0.65 0.84
CA LYS A 308 31.87 1.42 0.82
C LYS A 308 32.75 0.95 1.97
N ARG A 309 34.03 0.73 1.68
CA ARG A 309 35.00 0.39 2.71
C ARG A 309 35.37 1.65 3.48
N ASN A 310 35.11 1.67 4.77
CA ASN A 310 35.61 2.69 5.67
C ASN A 310 37.15 2.56 5.71
N PRO A 311 37.92 3.59 5.30
CA PRO A 311 39.38 3.52 5.31
C PRO A 311 39.96 3.55 6.72
N ASP A 312 39.22 4.09 7.69
CA ASP A 312 39.66 4.27 9.07
C ASP A 312 39.47 2.97 9.89
N THR A 313 38.35 2.26 9.69
CA THR A 313 38.05 1.00 10.41
C THR A 313 38.25 -0.27 9.56
N GLY A 314 38.31 -0.14 8.24
CA GLY A 314 38.34 -1.26 7.30
C GLY A 314 37.00 -1.97 7.08
N GLU A 315 35.94 -1.58 7.80
CA GLU A 315 34.59 -2.12 7.71
C GLU A 315 33.92 -1.79 6.37
N VAL A 316 33.03 -2.66 5.89
CA VAL A 316 32.17 -2.35 4.73
C VAL A 316 30.85 -1.82 5.21
N ILE A 317 30.59 -0.55 4.99
CA ILE A 317 29.32 0.08 5.31
C ILE A 317 28.37 -0.17 4.12
N PRO A 318 27.20 -0.83 4.33
CA PRO A 318 26.25 -1.09 3.27
C PRO A 318 25.69 0.18 2.62
N SER A 319 25.25 0.04 1.38
CA SER A 319 24.59 1.12 0.63
C SER A 319 23.43 0.60 -0.19
N ILE A 320 22.45 1.46 -0.46
CA ILE A 320 21.34 1.16 -1.37
C ILE A 320 21.67 1.69 -2.77
N ARG A 321 21.42 0.87 -3.80
CA ARG A 321 21.48 1.28 -5.20
C ARG A 321 20.22 2.05 -5.62
N PHE A 322 19.95 3.17 -4.94
CA PHE A 322 18.67 3.87 -5.08
C PHE A 322 18.40 4.34 -6.52
N LEU A 323 19.38 4.97 -7.16
CA LEU A 323 19.23 5.47 -8.53
C LEU A 323 19.05 4.34 -9.55
N ASP A 324 19.77 3.23 -9.38
CA ASP A 324 19.67 2.10 -10.29
C ASP A 324 18.33 1.38 -10.15
N GLY A 325 17.84 1.20 -8.91
CA GLY A 325 16.49 0.67 -8.70
C GLY A 325 15.41 1.61 -9.22
N ARG A 326 15.58 2.93 -9.06
CA ARG A 326 14.68 3.91 -9.69
C ARG A 326 14.69 3.77 -11.21
N GLU A 327 15.85 3.67 -11.83
CA GLU A 327 15.99 3.52 -13.28
C GLU A 327 15.35 2.21 -13.78
N MET A 328 15.62 1.09 -13.10
CA MET A 328 14.99 -0.21 -13.40
C MET A 328 13.46 -0.11 -13.39
N PHE A 329 12.87 0.52 -12.37
CA PHE A 329 11.41 0.68 -12.29
C PHE A 329 10.84 1.66 -13.32
N LEU A 330 11.57 2.70 -13.71
CA LEU A 330 11.17 3.58 -14.81
C LEU A 330 11.21 2.86 -16.16
N ARG A 331 12.23 2.04 -16.40
CA ARG A 331 12.30 1.15 -17.56
C ARG A 331 11.15 0.14 -17.55
N TYR A 332 10.80 -0.39 -16.38
CA TYR A 332 9.67 -1.30 -16.21
C TYR A 332 8.33 -0.61 -16.53
N GLN A 333 8.08 0.57 -15.94
CA GLN A 333 6.93 1.41 -16.28
C GLN A 333 6.84 1.61 -17.78
N LYS A 334 7.92 2.07 -18.41
CA LYS A 334 7.96 2.31 -19.85
C LYS A 334 7.57 1.06 -20.65
N LEU A 335 8.18 -0.09 -20.34
CA LEU A 335 7.87 -1.35 -21.02
C LEU A 335 6.40 -1.75 -20.89
N VAL A 336 5.84 -1.64 -19.69
CA VAL A 336 4.42 -1.99 -19.46
C VAL A 336 3.50 -1.02 -20.20
N LYS A 337 3.74 0.29 -20.11
CA LYS A 337 2.91 1.31 -20.75
C LYS A 337 3.01 1.31 -22.28
N GLU A 338 4.17 0.95 -22.85
CA GLU A 338 4.33 0.78 -24.31
C GLU A 338 3.63 -0.47 -24.82
N ASN A 339 3.57 -1.55 -24.03
CA ASN A 339 2.81 -2.76 -24.37
C ASN A 339 1.30 -2.56 -24.21
N ASP A 340 0.89 -1.81 -23.19
CA ASP A 340 -0.49 -1.45 -22.93
C ASP A 340 -0.53 -0.16 -22.09
N PRO A 341 -1.04 0.98 -22.62
CA PRO A 341 -1.11 2.23 -21.86
C PRO A 341 -1.86 2.13 -20.53
N GLU A 342 -2.76 1.14 -20.43
CA GLU A 342 -3.56 0.86 -19.26
C GLU A 342 -2.97 -0.23 -18.35
N GLY A 343 -1.89 -0.91 -18.78
CA GLY A 343 -1.18 -1.91 -17.99
C GLY A 343 -0.60 -1.34 -16.70
N LEU A 344 -0.53 -2.14 -15.64
CA LEU A 344 -0.27 -1.64 -14.29
C LEU A 344 0.94 -2.30 -13.63
N LEU A 345 1.72 -1.50 -12.90
CA LEU A 345 2.64 -1.96 -11.87
C LEU A 345 1.99 -1.82 -10.50
N VAL A 346 1.86 -2.93 -9.79
CA VAL A 346 1.30 -3.01 -8.44
C VAL A 346 2.38 -3.54 -7.50
N MET A 347 2.54 -2.91 -6.33
CA MET A 347 3.59 -3.31 -5.39
C MET A 347 3.07 -3.43 -3.96
N HIS A 348 3.41 -4.51 -3.29
CA HIS A 348 3.21 -4.66 -1.85
C HIS A 348 4.34 -3.91 -1.12
N THR A 349 4.03 -2.70 -0.69
CA THR A 349 4.99 -1.84 -0.01
C THR A 349 4.30 -0.72 0.76
N SER A 350 5.07 -0.05 1.60
CA SER A 350 4.63 1.09 2.39
C SER A 350 4.96 2.44 1.75
N LEU A 351 4.28 3.49 2.23
CA LEU A 351 4.62 4.88 1.95
C LEU A 351 5.95 5.34 2.57
N CYS A 352 6.66 4.49 3.32
CA CYS A 352 7.98 4.85 3.86
C CYS A 352 9.12 4.70 2.84
N THR A 353 8.87 4.12 1.66
CA THR A 353 9.89 3.99 0.60
C THR A 353 9.52 4.82 -0.63
N PRO A 354 10.50 5.53 -1.24
CA PRO A 354 10.28 6.28 -2.48
C PRO A 354 10.01 5.37 -3.69
N LEU A 355 10.18 4.05 -3.57
CA LEU A 355 9.83 3.12 -4.65
C LEU A 355 8.33 3.14 -4.96
N ALA A 356 7.49 3.45 -3.96
CA ALA A 356 6.06 3.69 -4.14
C ALA A 356 5.76 4.71 -5.24
N LEU A 357 6.66 5.67 -5.50
CA LEU A 357 6.47 6.71 -6.52
C LEU A 357 6.59 6.17 -7.95
N CYS A 358 7.23 5.00 -8.14
CA CYS A 358 7.55 4.43 -9.44
C CYS A 358 6.51 3.42 -9.94
N VAL A 359 5.49 3.06 -9.14
CA VAL A 359 4.45 2.06 -9.48
C VAL A 359 3.06 2.68 -9.51
N ASP A 360 2.10 2.10 -10.22
CA ASP A 360 0.76 2.69 -10.35
C ASP A 360 -0.07 2.57 -9.06
N LEU A 361 0.14 1.47 -8.33
CA LEU A 361 -0.57 1.16 -7.10
C LEU A 361 0.37 0.53 -6.07
N ILE A 362 0.19 0.90 -4.80
CA ILE A 362 0.77 0.19 -3.67
C ILE A 362 -0.30 -0.44 -2.80
N THR A 363 0.05 -1.51 -2.12
CA THR A 363 -0.78 -2.10 -1.07
C THR A 363 0.07 -2.37 0.18
N ASP A 364 -0.42 -1.98 1.35
CA ASP A 364 0.20 -2.25 2.66
C ASP A 364 -0.89 -2.61 3.68
N GLY A 365 -0.53 -3.33 4.73
CA GLY A 365 -1.45 -3.74 5.79
C GLY A 365 -1.44 -5.23 6.12
N GLU A 366 -0.74 -6.06 5.34
CA GLU A 366 -0.65 -7.51 5.61
C GLU A 366 -0.06 -7.81 6.99
N GLY A 367 0.77 -6.93 7.55
CA GLY A 367 1.32 -7.08 8.90
C GLY A 367 0.27 -7.26 10.02
N TRP A 368 -1.00 -6.92 9.75
CA TRP A 368 -2.14 -7.13 10.65
C TRP A 368 -2.67 -8.57 10.68
N THR A 369 -2.23 -9.46 9.78
CA THR A 369 -2.69 -10.87 9.71
C THR A 369 -2.52 -11.66 11.02
N ASN A 370 -1.58 -11.24 11.89
CA ASN A 370 -1.33 -11.87 13.19
C ASN A 370 -1.98 -11.12 14.37
N ALA A 371 -2.62 -9.98 14.14
CA ALA A 371 -3.31 -9.23 15.18
C ALA A 371 -4.61 -9.95 15.59
N PRO A 372 -5.10 -9.79 16.83
CA PRO A 372 -6.39 -10.34 17.23
C PRO A 372 -7.58 -9.63 16.55
N ASN A 373 -7.48 -8.31 16.35
CA ASN A 373 -8.45 -7.45 15.68
C ASN A 373 -7.78 -6.12 15.26
N TYR A 374 -8.54 -5.17 14.74
CA TYR A 374 -8.06 -3.84 14.34
C TYR A 374 -8.22 -2.76 15.43
N SER A 375 -8.32 -3.12 16.72
CA SER A 375 -8.49 -2.13 17.80
C SER A 375 -7.31 -1.16 17.98
N SER A 376 -6.09 -1.61 17.66
CA SER A 376 -4.89 -0.77 17.63
C SER A 376 -4.68 -0.04 16.30
N LEU A 377 -5.45 -0.36 15.24
CA LEU A 377 -5.49 0.39 13.98
C LEU A 377 -6.33 1.65 14.19
N LYS A 378 -5.74 2.65 14.85
CA LYS A 378 -6.38 3.95 15.02
C LYS A 378 -6.43 4.71 13.69
N PRO A 379 -7.45 5.56 13.46
CA PRO A 379 -7.56 6.35 12.24
C PRO A 379 -6.30 7.17 11.91
N GLU A 380 -5.59 7.71 12.90
CA GLU A 380 -4.32 8.41 12.69
C GLU A 380 -3.20 7.48 12.22
N PHE A 381 -3.15 6.25 12.74
CA PHE A 381 -2.18 5.27 12.26
C PHE A 381 -2.49 4.88 10.80
N TYR A 382 -3.78 4.72 10.46
CA TYR A 382 -4.18 4.49 9.08
C TYR A 382 -3.75 5.66 8.16
N GLN A 383 -3.96 6.92 8.57
CA GLN A 383 -3.48 8.10 7.84
C GLN A 383 -1.96 8.02 7.57
N MET A 384 -1.18 7.59 8.57
CA MET A 384 0.27 7.51 8.44
C MET A 384 0.75 6.37 7.55
N VAL A 385 0.07 5.21 7.53
CA VAL A 385 0.55 4.00 6.84
C VAL A 385 -0.05 3.81 5.46
N ALA A 386 -1.36 4.05 5.32
CA ALA A 386 -2.13 3.63 4.14
C ALA A 386 -2.72 4.80 3.35
N MET A 387 -2.81 6.02 3.91
CA MET A 387 -3.31 7.19 3.19
C MET A 387 -2.18 7.95 2.49
N GLY A 388 -2.18 7.97 1.17
CA GLY A 388 -1.08 8.55 0.40
C GLY A 388 -1.38 8.86 -1.05
N THR A 389 -2.58 8.56 -1.57
CA THR A 389 -2.86 8.68 -3.00
C THR A 389 -2.65 10.10 -3.52
N LYS A 390 -3.20 11.10 -2.83
CA LYS A 390 -3.00 12.51 -3.19
C LYS A 390 -1.56 12.97 -2.92
N ALA A 391 -0.97 12.53 -1.81
CA ALA A 391 0.38 12.95 -1.38
C ALA A 391 1.50 12.47 -2.32
N THR A 392 1.34 11.31 -2.95
CA THR A 392 2.39 10.65 -3.75
C THR A 392 2.08 10.62 -5.25
N GLY A 393 0.80 10.58 -5.61
CA GLY A 393 0.34 10.33 -6.97
C GLY A 393 0.21 8.85 -7.33
N THR A 394 0.58 7.95 -6.42
CA THR A 394 0.40 6.50 -6.55
C THR A 394 -0.82 6.07 -5.78
N VAL A 395 -1.71 5.26 -6.37
CA VAL A 395 -2.90 4.80 -5.66
C VAL A 395 -2.50 3.92 -4.49
N CYS A 396 -3.05 4.19 -3.32
CA CYS A 396 -2.80 3.42 -2.10
C CYS A 396 -4.01 2.52 -1.81
N ASN A 397 -3.72 1.24 -1.60
CA ASN A 397 -4.68 0.28 -1.12
C ASN A 397 -4.30 -0.22 0.26
N PHE A 398 -5.30 -0.45 1.10
CA PHE A 398 -5.11 -1.19 2.34
C PHE A 398 -5.27 -2.69 2.10
N PHE A 399 -4.32 -3.49 2.55
CA PHE A 399 -4.36 -4.94 2.53
C PHE A 399 -5.03 -5.45 3.80
N PRO A 400 -6.28 -5.94 3.74
CA PRO A 400 -7.07 -6.14 4.95
C PRO A 400 -6.87 -7.56 5.49
N GLY A 401 -5.67 -7.84 6.02
CA GLY A 401 -5.23 -9.19 6.42
C GLY A 401 -6.23 -10.00 7.26
N LEU A 402 -6.99 -9.35 8.15
CA LEU A 402 -7.90 -10.03 9.08
C LEU A 402 -9.23 -10.51 8.46
N ILE A 403 -9.58 -10.06 7.26
CA ILE A 403 -10.72 -10.60 6.50
C ILE A 403 -10.31 -11.61 5.42
N LEU A 404 -9.00 -11.84 5.25
CA LEU A 404 -8.49 -12.77 4.25
C LEU A 404 -8.56 -14.21 4.75
N THR A 405 -9.67 -14.88 4.45
CA THR A 405 -10.04 -16.20 5.00
C THR A 405 -9.09 -17.35 4.67
N HIS A 406 -8.09 -17.14 3.80
CA HIS A 406 -7.06 -18.14 3.51
C HIS A 406 -5.91 -18.14 4.53
N TYR A 407 -5.74 -17.07 5.32
CA TYR A 407 -4.84 -17.09 6.47
C TYR A 407 -5.53 -17.77 7.66
N PRO A 408 -4.92 -18.79 8.28
CA PRO A 408 -5.53 -19.56 9.37
C PRO A 408 -5.99 -18.71 10.56
N GLN A 409 -5.27 -17.63 10.89
CA GLN A 409 -5.57 -16.71 11.98
C GLN A 409 -6.79 -15.84 11.62
N ALA A 410 -6.78 -15.23 10.43
CA ALA A 410 -7.87 -14.37 9.92
C ALA A 410 -9.19 -15.13 9.72
N ALA A 411 -9.13 -16.42 9.38
CA ALA A 411 -10.30 -17.29 9.27
C ALA A 411 -11.11 -17.38 10.58
N LYS A 412 -10.46 -17.18 11.74
CA LYS A 412 -11.07 -17.26 13.08
C LYS A 412 -11.41 -15.89 13.69
N CYS A 413 -11.01 -14.80 13.03
CA CYS A 413 -11.25 -13.44 13.51
C CYS A 413 -12.72 -13.03 13.30
N ASP A 414 -13.24 -12.13 14.13
CA ASP A 414 -14.59 -11.56 14.06
C ASP A 414 -14.66 -10.25 13.26
N VAL A 415 -13.53 -9.75 12.78
CA VAL A 415 -13.44 -8.57 11.91
C VAL A 415 -14.34 -8.74 10.68
N THR A 416 -15.08 -7.68 10.38
CA THR A 416 -16.07 -7.64 9.30
C THR A 416 -15.58 -6.83 8.10
N LEU A 417 -16.17 -7.07 6.93
CA LEU A 417 -15.96 -6.22 5.76
C LEU A 417 -16.43 -4.79 6.01
N ALA A 418 -17.48 -4.59 6.81
CA ALA A 418 -17.99 -3.26 7.15
C ALA A 418 -16.95 -2.42 7.89
N GLU A 419 -16.24 -3.02 8.84
CA GLU A 419 -15.14 -2.40 9.57
C GLU A 419 -14.02 -1.93 8.65
N VAL A 420 -13.60 -2.79 7.72
CA VAL A 420 -12.53 -2.47 6.77
C VAL A 420 -12.95 -1.39 5.78
N CYS A 421 -14.18 -1.45 5.26
CA CYS A 421 -14.76 -0.43 4.38
C CYS A 421 -14.83 0.92 5.10
N GLY A 422 -15.39 0.94 6.32
CA GLY A 422 -15.49 2.13 7.14
C GLY A 422 -14.14 2.79 7.38
N MET A 423 -13.13 2.01 7.75
CA MET A 423 -11.76 2.52 7.95
C MET A 423 -11.15 3.03 6.65
N THR A 424 -11.23 2.27 5.57
CA THR A 424 -10.53 2.55 4.30
C THR A 424 -11.12 3.75 3.58
N PHE A 425 -12.43 3.71 3.31
CA PHE A 425 -13.09 4.75 2.53
C PHE A 425 -13.27 6.07 3.32
N SER A 426 -13.23 6.02 4.67
CA SER A 426 -13.10 7.23 5.50
C SER A 426 -11.86 8.06 5.18
N HIS A 427 -10.84 7.47 4.56
CA HIS A 427 -9.59 8.12 4.17
C HIS A 427 -9.49 8.36 2.65
N ASN A 428 -10.56 8.12 1.89
CA ASN A 428 -10.59 8.20 0.42
C ASN A 428 -9.49 7.36 -0.24
N GLU A 429 -9.25 6.18 0.32
CA GLU A 429 -8.39 5.15 -0.25
C GLU A 429 -9.24 3.93 -0.64
N SER A 430 -8.61 2.94 -1.28
CA SER A 430 -9.25 1.68 -1.62
C SER A 430 -8.62 0.51 -0.84
N MET A 431 -9.13 -0.69 -1.02
CA MET A 431 -8.58 -1.90 -0.40
C MET A 431 -8.23 -2.97 -1.42
N TRP A 432 -7.32 -3.85 -1.03
CA TRP A 432 -6.95 -5.02 -1.81
C TRP A 432 -8.12 -6.01 -1.85
N ASN A 433 -8.55 -6.40 -3.06
CA ASN A 433 -9.76 -7.20 -3.26
C ASN A 433 -9.47 -8.71 -3.55
N GLY A 434 -8.41 -9.28 -2.96
CA GLY A 434 -7.88 -10.61 -3.30
C GLY A 434 -8.72 -11.87 -2.98
N VAL A 435 -9.79 -11.80 -2.19
CA VAL A 435 -10.64 -12.97 -1.85
C VAL A 435 -12.05 -12.82 -2.41
N GLN A 436 -12.66 -13.91 -2.90
CA GLN A 436 -13.95 -13.86 -3.60
C GLN A 436 -15.12 -13.38 -2.72
N VAL A 437 -15.18 -13.77 -1.44
CA VAL A 437 -16.34 -13.50 -0.56
C VAL A 437 -16.54 -12.01 -0.24
N GLN A 438 -15.50 -11.18 -0.32
CA GLN A 438 -15.63 -9.74 -0.11
C GLN A 438 -16.13 -8.98 -1.35
N LEU A 439 -16.07 -9.59 -2.54
CA LEU A 439 -16.27 -8.87 -3.80
C LEU A 439 -17.70 -8.31 -3.94
N ALA A 440 -18.73 -9.03 -3.50
CA ALA A 440 -20.11 -8.54 -3.65
C ALA A 440 -20.39 -7.33 -2.75
N GLY A 441 -19.94 -7.37 -1.49
CA GLY A 441 -20.03 -6.22 -0.60
C GLY A 441 -19.22 -5.02 -1.13
N LEU A 442 -18.02 -5.28 -1.66
CA LEU A 442 -17.21 -4.22 -2.27
C LEU A 442 -17.83 -3.63 -3.52
N ARG A 443 -18.50 -4.43 -4.37
CA ARG A 443 -19.29 -3.92 -5.50
C ARG A 443 -20.33 -2.91 -5.04
N MET A 444 -21.10 -3.23 -4.00
CA MET A 444 -22.13 -2.33 -3.48
C MET A 444 -21.54 -0.97 -3.06
N VAL A 445 -20.31 -0.94 -2.56
CA VAL A 445 -19.62 0.31 -2.19
C VAL A 445 -19.04 1.01 -3.42
N TRP A 446 -18.31 0.28 -4.28
CA TRP A 446 -17.67 0.85 -5.48
C TRP A 446 -18.69 1.43 -6.45
N ASP A 447 -19.80 0.76 -6.70
CA ASP A 447 -20.83 1.24 -7.63
C ASP A 447 -21.44 2.56 -7.12
N VAL A 448 -21.70 2.68 -5.82
CA VAL A 448 -22.19 3.95 -5.23
C VAL A 448 -21.17 5.07 -5.40
N LEU A 449 -19.88 4.80 -5.17
CA LEU A 449 -18.81 5.80 -5.31
C LEU A 449 -18.66 6.22 -6.78
N VAL A 450 -18.72 5.28 -7.72
CA VAL A 450 -18.63 5.55 -9.16
C VAL A 450 -19.86 6.30 -9.66
N ASP A 451 -21.07 5.86 -9.33
CA ASP A 451 -22.33 6.47 -9.76
C ASP A 451 -22.47 7.92 -9.24
N PHE A 452 -21.99 8.19 -8.02
CA PHE A 452 -21.91 9.56 -7.49
C PHE A 452 -20.89 10.42 -8.24
N GLY A 453 -19.85 9.80 -8.81
CA GLY A 453 -18.69 10.48 -9.37
C GLY A 453 -17.69 10.92 -8.30
N ALA A 454 -17.47 10.09 -7.27
CA ALA A 454 -16.56 10.37 -6.15
C ALA A 454 -15.12 10.71 -6.58
N TYR A 455 -14.73 10.28 -7.79
CA TYR A 455 -13.39 10.43 -8.36
C TYR A 455 -13.32 11.39 -9.54
N GLU A 456 -14.42 12.08 -9.85
CA GLU A 456 -14.45 13.10 -10.90
C GLU A 456 -13.73 14.38 -10.46
N ASN A 457 -13.21 15.14 -11.43
CA ASN A 457 -12.39 16.33 -11.15
C ASN A 457 -13.16 17.45 -10.44
N ASP A 458 -14.48 17.47 -10.57
CA ASP A 458 -15.40 18.42 -9.94
C ASP A 458 -15.89 17.98 -8.55
N THR A 459 -15.46 16.79 -8.08
CA THR A 459 -15.83 16.28 -6.76
C THR A 459 -14.76 16.60 -5.71
N GLU A 460 -15.18 17.26 -4.63
CA GLU A 460 -14.34 17.51 -3.47
C GLU A 460 -14.53 16.39 -2.43
N TRP A 461 -13.44 15.77 -2.00
CA TRP A 461 -13.45 14.92 -0.80
C TRP A 461 -13.05 15.72 0.44
N VAL A 462 -13.93 15.73 1.44
CA VAL A 462 -13.77 16.37 2.74
C VAL A 462 -13.53 15.28 3.79
N PRO A 463 -12.35 15.24 4.43
CA PRO A 463 -12.05 14.24 5.45
C PRO A 463 -12.74 14.52 6.77
N TYR A 464 -12.94 13.49 7.59
CA TYR A 464 -13.56 13.58 8.91
C TYR A 464 -12.90 14.59 9.87
N TRP A 465 -11.58 14.75 9.84
CA TRP A 465 -10.89 15.74 10.68
C TRP A 465 -11.09 17.20 10.23
N ARG A 466 -11.75 17.44 9.10
CA ARG A 466 -12.19 18.78 8.64
C ARG A 466 -13.70 18.90 8.55
N HIS A 467 -14.45 17.81 8.72
CA HIS A 467 -15.89 17.81 8.57
C HIS A 467 -16.58 18.36 9.83
N PRO A 468 -17.40 19.42 9.74
CA PRO A 468 -17.93 20.13 10.92
C PRO A 468 -18.88 19.29 11.78
N GLN A 469 -19.53 18.29 11.19
CA GLN A 469 -20.41 17.37 11.93
C GLN A 469 -19.68 16.13 12.45
N SER A 470 -18.43 15.87 12.05
CA SER A 470 -17.69 14.75 12.63
C SER A 470 -17.42 15.01 14.11
N ARG A 471 -17.41 13.93 14.91
CA ARG A 471 -17.21 13.99 16.36
C ARG A 471 -16.00 13.19 16.83
N TYR A 472 -15.19 12.68 15.90
CA TYR A 472 -13.94 12.01 16.25
C TYR A 472 -12.99 12.98 17.00
N PRO A 473 -12.35 12.56 18.12
CA PRO A 473 -12.24 11.21 18.67
C PRO A 473 -13.28 10.84 19.75
N ASP A 474 -14.37 11.59 19.90
CA ASP A 474 -15.40 11.32 20.92
C ASP A 474 -16.67 10.68 20.34
N GLY A 475 -16.63 10.28 19.06
CA GLY A 475 -17.75 9.65 18.38
C GLY A 475 -17.47 9.35 16.92
N VAL A 476 -18.54 9.23 16.13
CA VAL A 476 -18.45 8.78 14.74
C VAL A 476 -17.62 9.72 13.85
N MET A 477 -16.91 9.09 12.92
CA MET A 477 -16.18 9.73 11.83
C MET A 477 -17.14 10.01 10.68
N ILE A 478 -17.04 11.18 10.06
CA ILE A 478 -17.86 11.54 8.90
C ILE A 478 -16.96 12.13 7.83
N SER A 479 -16.68 11.38 6.78
CA SER A 479 -16.04 11.88 5.56
C SER A 479 -17.12 12.11 4.49
N GLU A 480 -16.87 13.00 3.54
CA GLU A 480 -17.87 13.43 2.56
C GLU A 480 -17.26 13.60 1.18
N TRP A 481 -17.97 13.16 0.13
CA TRP A 481 -17.77 13.64 -1.23
C TRP A 481 -18.85 14.66 -1.57
N ARG A 482 -18.43 15.83 -2.07
CA ARG A 482 -19.30 16.94 -2.48
C ARG A 482 -19.21 17.14 -3.97
N ARG A 483 -20.36 17.11 -4.63
CA ARG A 483 -20.47 17.37 -6.06
C ARG A 483 -21.75 18.15 -6.33
N GLU A 484 -21.61 19.38 -6.81
CA GLU A 484 -22.74 20.31 -7.02
C GLU A 484 -23.66 20.43 -5.78
N LYS A 485 -24.93 19.99 -5.90
CA LYS A 485 -25.94 19.96 -4.83
C LYS A 485 -26.05 18.60 -4.14
N GLN A 486 -25.31 17.59 -4.60
CA GLN A 486 -25.35 16.25 -4.05
C GLN A 486 -24.22 16.05 -3.05
N ARG A 487 -24.48 15.22 -2.03
CA ARG A 487 -23.49 14.85 -1.03
C ARG A 487 -23.55 13.36 -0.78
N LEU A 488 -22.38 12.74 -0.71
CA LEU A 488 -22.22 11.36 -0.30
C LEU A 488 -21.42 11.34 1.00
N LEU A 489 -22.08 10.99 2.10
CA LEU A 489 -21.45 10.89 3.42
C LEU A 489 -21.06 9.45 3.69
N LEU A 490 -19.83 9.25 4.16
CA LEU A 490 -19.43 8.02 4.82
C LEU A 490 -19.39 8.27 6.32
N VAL A 491 -20.27 7.59 7.04
CA VAL A 491 -20.32 7.60 8.51
C VAL A 491 -19.71 6.30 9.00
N PHE A 492 -18.71 6.38 9.87
CA PHE A 492 -18.04 5.21 10.42
C PHE A 492 -17.90 5.33 11.93
N ASN A 493 -18.21 4.25 12.65
CA ASN A 493 -17.94 4.14 14.07
C ASN A 493 -16.58 3.44 14.29
N PRO A 494 -15.51 4.15 14.67
CA PRO A 494 -14.20 3.52 14.87
C PRO A 494 -14.08 2.75 16.19
N TYR A 495 -15.12 2.73 17.03
CA TYR A 495 -15.10 2.10 18.35
C TYR A 495 -15.77 0.73 18.36
N TYR A 496 -15.47 -0.06 19.39
CA TYR A 496 -16.08 -1.37 19.65
C TYR A 496 -17.33 -1.26 20.56
N GLU A 497 -17.88 -0.06 20.67
CA GLU A 497 -19.13 0.25 21.37
C GLU A 497 -20.06 1.03 20.45
N VAL A 498 -21.35 1.05 20.76
CA VAL A 498 -22.34 1.80 19.97
C VAL A 498 -22.14 3.29 20.19
N HIS A 499 -22.15 4.08 19.11
CA HIS A 499 -22.12 5.54 19.20
C HIS A 499 -23.31 6.19 18.49
N PRO A 500 -23.89 7.27 19.07
CA PRO A 500 -24.89 8.06 18.39
C PRO A 500 -24.27 8.85 17.23
N CYS A 501 -25.01 8.96 16.13
CA CYS A 501 -24.67 9.78 14.98
C CYS A 501 -25.77 10.81 14.73
N ARG A 502 -25.54 12.07 15.11
CA ARG A 502 -26.49 13.15 14.80
C ARG A 502 -26.05 13.88 13.54
N LEU A 503 -26.86 13.77 12.48
CA LEU A 503 -26.65 14.49 11.22
C LEU A 503 -27.64 15.65 11.10
N GLU A 504 -27.12 16.83 10.84
CA GLU A 504 -27.92 18.00 10.45
C GLU A 504 -28.24 17.89 8.95
N ILE A 505 -29.52 17.71 8.64
CA ILE A 505 -30.03 17.65 7.26
C ILE A 505 -30.51 19.05 6.84
N PRO A 506 -30.07 19.56 5.67
CA PRO A 506 -30.68 20.75 5.08
C PRO A 506 -32.19 20.62 4.91
N GLN A 507 -32.92 21.72 5.08
CA GLN A 507 -34.36 21.73 4.87
C GLN A 507 -34.70 21.35 3.43
N GLY A 508 -35.70 20.46 3.25
CA GLY A 508 -36.10 19.98 1.93
C GLY A 508 -35.22 18.86 1.36
N CYS A 509 -34.24 18.36 2.12
CA CYS A 509 -33.46 17.18 1.74
C CYS A 509 -33.92 15.93 2.50
N GLU A 510 -33.56 14.78 1.95
CA GLU A 510 -33.65 13.47 2.58
C GLU A 510 -32.29 12.78 2.60
N ILE A 511 -32.18 11.72 3.41
CA ILE A 511 -31.00 10.86 3.47
C ILE A 511 -31.43 9.42 3.17
N ILE A 512 -30.71 8.79 2.24
CA ILE A 512 -30.89 7.39 1.88
C ILE A 512 -29.59 6.65 2.16
N ASN A 513 -29.65 5.50 2.83
CA ASN A 513 -28.52 4.59 2.89
C ASN A 513 -28.36 3.90 1.53
N ALA A 514 -27.25 4.17 0.86
CA ALA A 514 -27.00 3.76 -0.51
C ALA A 514 -26.82 2.24 -0.66
N LEU A 515 -26.48 1.53 0.43
CA LEU A 515 -26.25 0.09 0.42
C LEU A 515 -27.55 -0.72 0.44
N ASP A 516 -28.57 -0.28 1.18
CA ASP A 516 -29.86 -0.98 1.32
C ASP A 516 -31.04 -0.21 0.69
N LYS A 517 -30.77 0.99 0.15
CA LYS A 517 -31.74 1.92 -0.46
C LYS A 517 -32.88 2.34 0.47
N LYS A 518 -32.69 2.29 1.79
CA LYS A 518 -33.69 2.69 2.79
C LYS A 518 -33.47 4.13 3.25
N HIS A 519 -34.57 4.82 3.59
CA HIS A 519 -34.48 6.13 4.24
C HIS A 519 -33.76 6.02 5.58
N TRP A 520 -32.85 6.96 5.82
CA TRP A 520 -32.10 7.05 7.05
C TRP A 520 -32.72 8.11 7.97
N ASN A 521 -33.08 7.72 9.19
CA ASN A 521 -33.57 8.66 10.19
C ASN A 521 -32.38 9.36 10.85
N ALA A 522 -32.16 10.65 10.57
CA ALA A 522 -31.00 11.40 11.06
C ALA A 522 -31.13 12.01 12.48
N ARG A 523 -32.30 11.91 13.13
CA ARG A 523 -32.53 12.63 14.39
C ARG A 523 -31.75 12.06 15.59
N SER A 524 -31.44 10.76 15.61
CA SER A 524 -30.48 10.13 16.54
C SER A 524 -30.20 8.64 16.22
N PRO A 525 -29.75 8.30 15.01
CA PRO A 525 -29.40 6.92 14.68
C PRO A 525 -28.12 6.49 15.41
N GLU A 526 -28.14 5.29 15.96
CA GLU A 526 -26.97 4.62 16.50
C GLU A 526 -26.21 3.92 15.37
N ILE A 527 -24.88 4.02 15.39
CA ILE A 527 -24.01 3.23 14.51
C ILE A 527 -23.42 2.10 15.34
N ALA A 528 -23.62 0.86 14.90
CA ALA A 528 -23.08 -0.31 15.55
C ALA A 528 -21.55 -0.25 15.67
N PRO A 529 -20.95 -1.00 16.61
CA PRO A 529 -19.50 -1.10 16.76
C PRO A 529 -18.83 -1.43 15.42
N ARG A 530 -17.80 -0.65 15.05
CA ARG A 530 -17.00 -0.88 13.84
C ARG A 530 -17.82 -0.98 12.55
N ASP A 531 -19.04 -0.44 12.53
CA ASP A 531 -19.91 -0.43 11.35
C ASP A 531 -19.83 0.92 10.63
N PHE A 532 -20.23 0.92 9.36
CA PHE A 532 -20.30 2.11 8.52
C PHE A 532 -21.64 2.24 7.80
N LYS A 533 -21.91 3.45 7.33
CA LYS A 533 -23.03 3.79 6.47
C LYS A 533 -22.53 4.68 5.33
N LEU A 534 -23.10 4.44 4.15
CA LEU A 534 -22.85 5.25 2.97
C LEU A 534 -24.17 5.95 2.63
N LEU A 535 -24.23 7.24 2.89
CA LEU A 535 -25.48 8.00 2.94
C LEU A 535 -25.50 9.05 1.82
N VAL A 536 -26.48 8.97 0.94
CA VAL A 536 -26.73 10.00 -0.09
C VAL A 536 -27.66 11.05 0.49
N VAL A 537 -27.24 12.32 0.44
CA VAL A 537 -28.09 13.46 0.77
C VAL A 537 -28.55 14.09 -0.54
N GLN A 538 -29.87 14.14 -0.73
CA GLN A 538 -30.47 14.67 -1.95
C GLN A 538 -31.73 15.49 -1.64
N PRO A 539 -32.15 16.40 -2.54
CA PRO A 539 -33.45 17.07 -2.44
C PRO A 539 -34.60 16.05 -2.41
N LYS A 540 -35.64 16.34 -1.64
CA LYS A 540 -36.90 15.57 -1.61
C LYS A 540 -37.71 15.72 -2.88
#